data_AF-A0A7C4SBI0-F1
#
_entry.id   AF-A0A7C4SBI0-F1
#
_cell.length_a   1.000
_cell.length_b   1.000
_cell.length_c   1.000
_cell.angle_alpha   90.00
_cell.angle_beta   90.00
_cell.angle_gamma   90.00
#
_symmetry.space_group_name_H-M   'P 1'
#
loop_
_entity.id
_entity.type
_entity.pdbx_description
1 polymer ?
#
loop_
_entity_poly.entity_id
_entity_poly.type
_entity_poly.pdbx_seq_one_letter_code
_entity_poly.pdbx_strand_id
1 'polypeptide(L)' 'MPGKGREESITYLLDRCIFCAQCVELCNIEAIEIKREFEFARYDKSKMNYIYDKKQIVENKG' A
#
# COMPACT_ATOMS: atom_id res chain seq x y z
N MET A 1 -7.68 -1.97 12.26
CA MET A 1 -6.58 -1.46 13.12
C MET A 1 -6.61 0.07 13.07
N PRO A 2 -7.18 0.75 14.08
CA PRO A 2 -6.99 2.19 14.21
C PRO A 2 -5.57 2.43 14.74
N GLY A 3 -4.70 2.94 13.87
CA GLY A 3 -3.33 3.35 14.21
C GLY A 3 -3.35 4.45 15.26
N LYS A 4 -2.48 4.32 16.26
CA LYS A 4 -2.51 5.11 17.50
C LYS A 4 -1.78 6.42 17.25
N GLY A 5 -2.41 7.33 16.50
CA GLY A 5 -2.17 8.77 16.43
C GLY A 5 -0.74 9.25 16.71
N ARG A 6 0.22 8.80 15.92
CA ARG A 6 1.55 9.44 15.70
C ARG A 6 1.86 9.30 14.21
N GLU A 7 2.82 10.01 13.64
CA GLU A 7 3.14 9.91 12.20
C GLU A 7 3.45 8.45 11.82
N GLU A 8 2.49 7.76 11.22
CA GLU A 8 2.57 6.35 10.83
C GLU A 8 2.61 6.31 9.30
N SER A 9 3.77 5.92 8.75
CA SER A 9 3.92 5.60 7.34
C SER A 9 3.39 4.18 7.07
N ILE A 10 2.76 3.98 5.91
CA ILE A 10 2.27 2.68 5.47
C ILE A 10 3.33 2.10 4.53
N THR A 11 3.88 0.94 4.87
CA THR A 11 4.82 0.24 3.99
C THR A 11 4.14 -0.93 3.30
N TYR A 12 4.15 -0.95 1.97
CA TYR A 12 3.69 -2.04 1.14
C TYR A 12 4.87 -2.76 0.50
N LEU A 13 5.13 -3.98 0.99
CA LEU A 13 6.22 -4.84 0.54
C LEU A 13 5.73 -5.73 -0.61
N LEU A 14 5.79 -5.21 -1.85
CA LEU A 14 5.29 -5.93 -3.02
C LEU A 14 6.09 -7.21 -3.30
N ASP A 15 7.36 -7.25 -2.91
CA ASP A 15 8.22 -8.44 -3.01
C ASP A 15 7.75 -9.62 -2.13
N ARG A 16 6.93 -9.35 -1.11
CA ARG A 16 6.37 -10.35 -0.19
C ARG A 16 4.87 -10.55 -0.33
N CYS A 17 4.19 -9.68 -1.07
CA CYS A 17 2.75 -9.75 -1.27
C CYS A 17 2.39 -10.97 -2.12
N ILE A 18 1.37 -11.73 -1.69
CA ILE A 18 0.83 -12.88 -2.44
C ILE A 18 -0.48 -12.56 -3.17
N PHE A 19 -0.89 -11.28 -3.20
CA PHE A 19 -2.10 -10.79 -3.88
C PHE A 19 -3.40 -11.49 -3.43
N CYS A 20 -3.51 -11.86 -2.15
CA CYS A 20 -4.68 -12.57 -1.61
C CYS A 20 -5.91 -11.68 -1.32
N ALA A 21 -5.80 -10.37 -1.51
CA ALA A 21 -6.86 -9.38 -1.25
C ALA A 21 -7.37 -9.26 0.21
N GLN A 22 -6.81 -10.00 1.17
CA GLN A 22 -7.22 -9.91 2.57
C GLN A 22 -7.06 -8.52 3.18
N CYS A 23 -6.07 -7.74 2.72
CA CYS A 23 -5.89 -6.36 3.19
C CYS A 23 -7.05 -5.43 2.80
N VAL A 24 -7.71 -5.68 1.66
CA VAL A 24 -8.89 -4.93 1.20
C VAL A 24 -10.11 -5.33 2.04
N GLU A 25 -10.36 -6.63 2.18
CA GLU A 25 -11.50 -7.16 2.93
C GLU A 25 -11.49 -6.76 4.41
N LEU A 26 -10.31 -6.70 5.02
CA LEU A 26 -10.17 -6.32 6.43
C LEU A 26 -10.24 -4.79 6.65
N CYS A 27 -10.16 -3.99 5.58
CA CYS A 27 -10.16 -2.55 5.68
C CYS A 27 -11.58 -2.00 5.84
N ASN A 28 -11.94 -1.66 7.08
CA ASN A 28 -13.27 -1.14 7.43
C ASN A 28 -13.53 0.32 7.00
N ILE A 29 -12.55 0.98 6.38
CA ILE A 29 -12.63 2.38 5.92
C ILE A 29 -12.27 2.53 4.44
N GLU A 30 -12.14 1.42 3.70
CA GLU A 30 -11.87 1.42 2.26
C GLU A 30 -10.62 2.23 1.86
N ALA A 31 -9.57 2.21 2.69
CA ALA A 31 -8.34 2.97 2.45
C ALA A 31 -7.39 2.31 1.42
N ILE A 32 -7.63 1.05 1.06
CA ILE A 32 -6.78 0.28 0.13
C ILE A 32 -7.67 -0.47 -0.86
N GLU A 33 -7.22 -0.53 -2.11
CA GLU A 33 -7.88 -1.22 -3.23
C GLU A 33 -6.85 -2.07 -3.98
N ILE A 34 -7.25 -3.25 -4.48
CA ILE A 34 -6.46 -4.02 -5.45
C ILE A 34 -7.11 -3.87 -6.82
N LYS A 35 -6.36 -3.29 -7.76
CA LYS A 35 -6.77 -3.14 -9.16
C LYS A 35 -6.32 -4.33 -9.99
N ARG A 36 -6.89 -4.46 -11.19
CA ARG A 36 -6.52 -5.47 -12.21
C ARG A 36 -5.29 -5.03 -13.02
N GLU A 37 -4.29 -4.49 -12.34
CA GLU A 37 -3.00 -4.12 -12.93
C GLU A 37 -2.00 -5.24 -12.64
N PHE A 38 -1.13 -5.56 -13.60
CA PHE A 38 -0.23 -6.72 -13.49
C PHE A 38 1.23 -6.38 -13.82
N GLU A 39 1.52 -5.18 -14.31
CA GLU A 39 2.83 -4.77 -14.82
C GLU A 39 3.75 -4.15 -13.75
N PHE A 40 3.89 -4.84 -12.61
CA PHE A 40 4.68 -4.35 -11.48
C PHE A 40 6.14 -4.85 -11.45
N ALA A 41 6.60 -5.54 -12.50
CA ALA A 41 7.96 -6.04 -12.58
C ALA A 41 9.00 -4.90 -12.50
N ARG A 42 10.03 -5.07 -11.66
CA ARG A 42 11.17 -4.16 -11.52
C ARG A 42 12.44 -4.99 -11.42
N TYR A 43 13.55 -4.46 -11.94
CA TYR A 43 14.85 -5.13 -11.91
C TYR A 43 15.49 -5.16 -10.52
N ASP A 44 15.18 -4.18 -9.68
CA ASP A 44 15.74 -4.05 -8.33
C ASP A 44 14.67 -4.34 -7.28
N LYS A 45 14.98 -5.24 -6.35
CA LYS A 45 14.07 -5.64 -5.27
C LYS A 45 13.70 -4.49 -4.34
N SER A 46 14.63 -3.55 -4.10
CA SER A 46 14.40 -2.40 -3.24
C SER A 46 13.32 -1.47 -3.79
N LYS A 47 13.13 -1.46 -5.12
CA LYS A 47 12.09 -0.69 -5.80
C LYS A 47 10.69 -1.31 -5.72
N MET A 48 10.55 -2.49 -5.12
CA MET A 48 9.26 -3.15 -4.84
C MET A 48 8.72 -2.82 -3.44
N ASN A 49 9.44 -2.02 -2.65
CA ASN A 49 9.00 -1.59 -1.33
C ASN A 49 8.44 -0.16 -1.43
N TYR A 50 7.13 -0.01 -1.27
CA TYR A 50 6.46 1.29 -1.31
C TYR A 50 6.27 1.80 0.11
N ILE A 51 6.77 3.00 0.39
CA ILE A 51 6.59 3.67 1.67
C ILE A 51 5.71 4.88 1.42
N TYR A 52 4.50 4.87 1.98
CA TYR A 52 3.52 5.94 1.87
C TYR A 52 3.51 6.75 3.15
N ASP A 53 3.97 7.99 3.08
CA ASP A 53 3.84 8.98 4.15
C ASP A 53 2.53 9.77 4.01
N LYS A 54 2.00 10.27 5.14
CA LYS A 54 0.76 11.08 5.17
C LYS A 54 0.76 12.26 4.20
N LYS A 55 1.92 12.84 3.89
CA LYS A 55 2.06 13.98 2.96
C LYS A 55 1.78 13.58 1.51
N GLN A 56 2.16 12.36 1.09
CA GLN A 56 2.08 11.91 -0.30
C GLN A 56 0.72 11.28 -0.66
N ILE A 57 -0.07 10.88 0.34
CA ILE A 57 -1.44 10.38 0.15
C ILE A 57 -2.37 11.53 -0.28
N VAL A 58 -2.07 12.76 0.11
CA VAL A 58 -2.87 13.96 -0.27
C VAL A 58 -2.66 14.34 -1.74
N GLU A 59 -1.46 14.10 -2.29
CA GLU A 59 -1.11 14.47 -3.67
C GLU A 59 -1.65 13.49 -4.73
N ASN A 60 -1.92 12.23 -4.37
CA ASN A 60 -2.46 11.22 -5.31
C ASN A 60 -4.00 11.21 -5.39
N LYS A 61 -4.70 12.21 -4.83
CA LYS A 61 -6.15 12.43 -5.02
C LYS A 61 -6.44 13.31 -6.25
N GLY A 62 -5.88 12.93 -7.40
CA GLY A 62 -6.19 13.51 -8.71
C GLY A 62 -7.19 12.65 -9.47
#